data_AF-A0A7Y3CST3-F1
#
_entry.id   AF-A0A7Y3CST3-F1
#
_cell.length_a   1.000
_cell.length_b   1.000
_cell.length_c   1.000
_cell.angle_alpha   90.00
_cell.angle_beta   90.00
_cell.angle_gamma   90.00
#
_symmetry.space_group_name_H-M   'P 1'
#
loop_
_entity.id
_entity.type
_entity.pdbx_description
1 polymer ?
#
loop_
_entity_poly.entity_id
_entity_poly.type
_entity_poly.pdbx_seq_one_letter_code
_entity_poly.pdbx_strand_id
1 'polypeptide(L)'
;MGSRWVLAAGSLMLIGASFMAARALNAELPVLLPGLFLLGLGWNFGYVSSSTVLQSGLELQDRLGLQGLADSSTWISGGLGALLSGVIVHTTSFATLSLAGAALALIPLAALLMLIRRRERAAV
;
A
#
# COMPACT_ATOMS: atom_id res chain seq x y z
N MET A 1 -13.40 -6.86 12.38
CA MET A 1 -13.94 -6.17 11.19
C MET A 1 -13.18 -4.89 10.85
N GLY A 2 -12.71 -4.12 11.84
CA GLY A 2 -11.99 -2.85 11.62
C GLY A 2 -10.78 -2.92 10.70
N SER A 3 -9.87 -3.89 10.87
CA SER A 3 -8.61 -3.94 10.10
C SER A 3 -8.80 -4.03 8.58
N ARG A 4 -9.87 -4.69 8.10
CA ARG A 4 -10.17 -4.78 6.67
C ARG A 4 -10.58 -3.43 6.07
N TRP A 5 -11.36 -2.65 6.82
CA TRP A 5 -11.76 -1.30 6.41
C TRP A 5 -10.58 -0.33 6.43
N VAL A 6 -9.71 -0.44 7.44
CA VAL A 6 -8.47 0.35 7.52
C VAL A 6 -7.54 0.04 6.34
N LEU A 7 -7.41 -1.23 5.95
CA LEU A 7 -6.65 -1.63 4.77
C LEU A 7 -7.22 -1.03 3.48
N ALA A 8 -8.55 -1.08 3.31
CA ALA A 8 -9.22 -0.49 2.16
C ALA A 8 -9.03 1.03 2.09
N ALA A 9 -9.24 1.72 3.22
CA ALA A 9 -9.02 3.16 3.34
C ALA A 9 -7.56 3.54 3.03
N GLY A 10 -6.60 2.81 3.59
CA GLY A 10 -5.18 3.03 3.32
C GLY A 10 -4.83 2.84 1.83
N SER A 11 -5.38 1.80 1.19
CA SER A 11 -5.19 1.55 -0.24
C SER A 11 -5.75 2.68 -1.10
N LEU A 12 -6.95 3.18 -0.78
CA LEU A 12 -7.55 4.32 -1.48
C LEU A 12 -6.77 5.62 -1.29
N MET A 13 -6.22 5.85 -0.09
CA MET A 13 -5.34 6.98 0.20
C MET A 13 -4.06 6.93 -0.63
N LEU A 14 -3.42 5.75 -0.74
CA LEU A 14 -2.23 5.55 -1.58
C LEU A 14 -2.54 5.82 -3.06
N ILE A 15 -3.66 5.31 -3.58
CA ILE A 15 -4.12 5.59 -4.94
C ILE A 15 -4.32 7.09 -5.15
N GLY A 16 -5.00 7.77 -4.22
CA GLY A 16 -5.20 9.21 -4.27
C GLY A 16 -3.88 9.99 -4.28
N ALA A 17 -2.96 9.65 -3.38
CA ALA A 17 -1.62 10.25 -3.31
C ALA A 17 -0.85 10.06 -4.63
N SER A 18 -0.91 8.86 -5.22
CA SER A 18 -0.29 8.57 -6.52
C SER A 18 -0.88 9.41 -7.66
N PHE A 19 -2.20 9.64 -7.69
CA PHE A 19 -2.80 10.53 -8.69
C PHE A 19 -2.39 12.00 -8.50
N MET A 20 -2.29 12.46 -7.24
CA MET A 20 -1.78 13.81 -6.95
C MET A 20 -0.32 13.96 -7.39
N ALA A 21 0.53 12.96 -7.10
CA ALA A 21 1.92 12.92 -7.52
C ALA A 21 2.08 12.85 -9.05
N ALA A 22 1.22 12.12 -9.76
CA ALA A 22 1.25 12.05 -11.22
C ALA A 22 0.94 13.39 -11.89
N ARG A 23 0.10 14.21 -11.26
CA ARG A 23 -0.24 15.57 -11.72
C ARG A 23 0.80 16.62 -11.31
N ALA A 24 1.83 16.23 -10.56
CA ALA A 24 2.77 17.15 -9.94
C ALA A 24 3.87 17.67 -10.86
N LEU A 25 3.84 17.38 -12.16
CA LEU A 25 4.76 17.98 -13.12
C LEU A 25 4.44 19.50 -13.17
N ASN A 26 5.24 20.30 -12.46
CA ASN A 26 5.04 21.71 -12.12
C ASN A 26 4.06 22.01 -10.95
N ALA A 27 3.83 21.08 -10.02
CA ALA A 27 2.97 21.35 -8.87
C ALA A 27 3.58 22.37 -7.91
N GLU A 28 2.76 23.36 -7.57
CA GLU A 28 3.00 24.22 -6.43
C GLU A 28 2.83 23.42 -5.11
N LEU A 29 3.47 23.90 -4.04
CA LEU A 29 3.39 23.33 -2.69
C LEU A 29 1.98 22.89 -2.24
N PRO A 30 0.87 23.60 -2.58
CA PRO A 30 -0.48 23.20 -2.18
C PRO A 30 -0.97 21.85 -2.72
N VAL A 31 -0.41 21.33 -3.82
CA VAL A 31 -0.77 19.99 -4.35
C VAL A 31 0.14 18.92 -3.78
N LEU A 32 1.42 19.24 -3.57
CA LEU A 32 2.40 18.27 -3.09
C LEU A 32 2.17 17.90 -1.61
N LEU A 33 1.86 18.88 -0.76
CA LEU A 33 1.71 18.66 0.69
C LEU A 33 0.57 17.70 1.05
N PRO A 34 -0.67 17.86 0.53
CA PRO A 34 -1.73 16.91 0.84
C PRO A 34 -1.45 15.53 0.23
N GLY A 35 -0.77 15.47 -0.93
CA GLY A 35 -0.34 14.21 -1.54
C GLY A 35 0.64 13.44 -0.66
N LEU A 36 1.67 14.10 -0.12
CA LEU A 36 2.62 13.51 0.83
C LEU A 36 1.96 13.11 2.14
N PHE A 37 1.03 13.92 2.64
CA PHE A 37 0.27 13.60 3.84
C PHE A 37 -0.60 12.34 3.63
N LEU A 38 -1.33 12.26 2.52
CA LEU A 38 -2.11 11.07 2.16
C LEU A 38 -1.23 9.84 1.95
N LEU A 39 -0.06 10.00 1.34
CA LEU A 39 0.92 8.92 1.17
C LEU A 39 1.33 8.34 2.53
N GLY A 40 1.69 9.23 3.49
CA GLY A 40 2.05 8.83 4.85
C GLY A 40 0.90 8.13 5.58
N LEU A 41 -0.32 8.68 5.52
CA LEU A 41 -1.49 8.06 6.14
C LEU A 41 -1.81 6.68 5.53
N GLY A 42 -1.81 6.60 4.20
CA GLY A 42 -2.10 5.37 3.48
C GLY A 42 -1.11 4.25 3.80
N TRP A 43 0.18 4.58 3.84
CA TRP A 43 1.23 3.63 4.26
C TRP A 43 1.00 3.12 5.68
N ASN A 44 0.77 4.01 6.65
CA ASN A 44 0.57 3.63 8.05
C ASN A 44 -0.68 2.75 8.22
N PHE A 45 -1.79 3.11 7.58
CA PHE A 45 -3.02 2.33 7.63
C PHE A 45 -2.83 0.95 7.02
N GLY A 46 -2.17 0.86 5.86
CA GLY A 46 -1.83 -0.40 5.22
C GLY A 46 -0.96 -1.27 6.12
N TYR A 47 0.12 -0.71 6.68
CA TYR A 47 1.07 -1.44 7.51
C TYR A 47 0.44 -1.95 8.81
N VAL A 48 -0.22 -1.09 9.59
CA VAL A 48 -0.82 -1.44 10.88
C VAL A 48 -1.99 -2.43 10.73
N SER A 49 -2.83 -2.23 9.71
CA SER A 49 -3.94 -3.17 9.46
C SER A 49 -3.44 -4.54 9.00
N SER A 50 -2.40 -4.58 8.16
CA SER A 50 -1.81 -5.82 7.65
C SER A 50 -1.11 -6.60 8.75
N SER A 51 -0.33 -5.94 9.63
CA SER A 51 0.31 -6.62 10.77
C SER A 51 -0.72 -7.24 11.71
N THR A 52 -1.82 -6.51 11.97
CA THR A 52 -2.93 -7.04 12.77
C THR A 52 -3.56 -8.28 12.14
N VAL A 53 -3.74 -8.30 10.81
CA VAL A 53 -4.29 -9.46 10.09
C VAL A 53 -3.31 -10.64 10.09
N LEU A 54 -2.02 -10.39 9.84
CA LEU A 54 -0.97 -11.41 9.81
C LEU A 54 -0.81 -12.11 11.16
N GLN A 55 -0.89 -11.37 12.25
CA GLN A 55 -0.73 -11.92 13.60
C GLN A 55 -2.03 -12.53 14.17
N SER A 56 -3.16 -12.41 13.47
CA SER A 56 -4.44 -12.90 13.98
C SER A 56 -4.48 -14.42 14.04
N GLY A 57 -4.78 -14.98 15.22
CA GLY A 57 -4.87 -16.43 15.43
C GLY A 57 -3.54 -17.13 15.74
N LEU A 58 -2.43 -16.39 15.85
CA LEU A 58 -1.11 -16.95 16.22
C LEU A 58 -0.83 -16.85 17.72
N GLU A 59 -0.12 -17.84 18.24
CA GLU A 59 0.47 -17.84 19.58
C GLU A 59 1.60 -16.79 19.68
N LEU A 60 1.89 -16.33 20.90
CA LEU A 60 2.86 -15.24 21.12
C LEU A 60 4.26 -15.57 20.59
N GLN A 61 4.65 -16.84 20.69
CA GLN A 61 5.96 -17.35 20.25
C GLN A 61 6.16 -17.27 18.72
N ASP A 62 5.09 -17.46 17.94
CA ASP A 62 5.18 -17.47 16.47
C ASP A 62 5.08 -16.06 15.85
N ARG A 63 4.52 -15.10 16.59
CA ARG A 63 4.32 -13.73 16.10
C ARG A 63 5.62 -13.00 15.79
N LEU A 64 6.67 -13.22 16.60
CA LEU A 64 7.95 -12.55 16.41
C LEU A 64 8.61 -12.96 15.09
N GLY A 65 8.63 -14.27 14.80
CA GLY A 65 9.20 -14.79 13.56
C GLY A 65 8.45 -14.27 12.33
N LEU A 66 7.11 -14.32 12.35
CA LEU A 66 6.31 -13.82 11.24
C LEU A 66 6.45 -12.30 11.04
N GLN A 67 6.49 -11.52 12.12
CA GLN A 67 6.69 -10.07 12.03
C GLN A 67 8.07 -9.75 11.44
N GLY A 68 9.13 -10.45 11.85
CA GLY A 68 10.46 -10.28 11.27
C GLY A 68 10.51 -10.58 9.77
N LEU A 69 9.82 -11.63 9.31
CA LEU A 69 9.66 -11.93 7.88
C LEU A 69 8.88 -10.84 7.14
N ALA A 70 7.80 -10.32 7.74
CA ALA A 70 7.01 -9.23 7.16
C ALA A 70 7.83 -7.93 7.06
N ASP A 71 8.60 -7.59 8.09
CA ASP A 71 9.46 -6.41 8.13
C ASP A 71 10.57 -6.54 7.08
N SER A 72 11.22 -7.71 7.00
CA SER A 72 12.24 -7.99 5.98
C SER A 72 11.69 -7.85 4.57
N SER A 73 10.48 -8.40 4.33
CA SER A 73 9.80 -8.31 3.04
C SER A 73 9.49 -6.85 2.67
N THR A 74 9.09 -6.04 3.66
CA THR A 74 8.82 -4.61 3.48
C THR A 74 10.09 -3.86 3.08
N TRP A 75 11.20 -4.07 3.77
CA TRP A 75 12.46 -3.40 3.47
C TRP A 75 13.08 -3.84 2.15
N ILE A 76 13.04 -5.15 1.83
CA ILE A 76 13.51 -5.66 0.54
C ILE A 76 12.68 -5.06 -0.60
N SER A 77 11.35 -5.05 -0.46
CA SER A 77 10.45 -4.43 -1.45
C SER A 77 10.71 -2.93 -1.58
N GLY A 78 10.98 -2.23 -0.47
CA GLY A 78 11.36 -0.82 -0.47
C GLY A 78 12.67 -0.56 -1.21
N GLY A 79 13.69 -1.39 -0.98
CA GLY A 79 14.98 -1.31 -1.68
C GLY A 79 14.85 -1.57 -3.19
N LEU A 80 14.12 -2.62 -3.57
CA LEU A 80 13.82 -2.90 -4.98
C LEU A 80 13.01 -1.76 -5.62
N GLY A 81 11.99 -1.26 -4.92
CA GLY A 81 11.19 -0.13 -5.36
C GLY A 81 12.03 1.12 -5.57
N ALA A 82 12.96 1.42 -4.66
CA ALA A 82 13.89 2.55 -4.80
C ALA A 82 14.78 2.41 -6.05
N LEU A 83 15.39 1.23 -6.27
CA LEU A 83 16.22 0.97 -7.46
C LEU A 83 15.41 1.10 -8.76
N LEU A 84 14.26 0.43 -8.83
CA LEU A 84 13.38 0.45 -10.00
C LEU A 84 12.83 1.86 -10.27
N SER A 85 12.53 2.62 -9.21
CA SER A 85 12.02 3.99 -9.34
C SER A 85 12.99 4.91 -10.09
N GLY A 86 14.29 4.79 -9.80
CA GLY A 86 15.32 5.58 -10.48
C GLY A 86 15.38 5.26 -11.98
N VAL A 87 15.33 3.98 -12.33
CA VAL A 87 15.30 3.53 -13.73
C VAL A 87 14.04 4.04 -14.44
N ILE A 88 12.86 3.91 -13.82
CA ILE A 88 11.60 4.36 -14.42
C ILE A 88 11.60 5.87 -14.64
N VAL A 89 12.03 6.66 -13.65
CA VAL A 89 12.06 8.13 -13.78
C VAL A 89 13.07 8.57 -14.82
N HIS A 90 14.23 7.90 -14.90
CA HIS A 90 15.25 8.20 -15.89
C HIS A 90 14.80 7.89 -17.33
N THR A 91 14.04 6.81 -17.53
CA THR A 91 13.63 6.33 -18.86
C THR A 91 12.26 6.84 -19.32
N THR A 92 11.38 7.18 -18.39
CA THR A 92 9.99 7.57 -18.68
C THR A 92 9.66 8.92 -18.03
N SER A 93 9.07 8.92 -16.84
CA SER A 93 8.74 10.13 -16.09
C SER A 93 8.35 9.82 -14.64
N PHE A 94 8.34 10.85 -13.79
CA PHE A 94 7.77 10.76 -12.44
C PHE A 94 6.26 10.45 -12.44
N ALA A 95 5.53 10.89 -13.47
CA ALA A 95 4.11 10.59 -13.61
C ALA A 95 3.87 9.10 -13.86
N THR A 96 4.68 8.47 -14.74
CA THR A 96 4.63 7.02 -15.00
C THR A 96 4.90 6.22 -13.73
N LEU A 97 5.93 6.60 -12.96
CA LEU A 97 6.24 5.97 -11.68
C LEU A 97 5.06 6.08 -10.69
N SER A 98 4.46 7.26 -10.60
CA SER A 98 3.34 7.52 -9.70
C SER A 98 2.11 6.67 -10.05
N LEU A 99 1.78 6.56 -11.35
CA LEU A 99 0.68 5.72 -11.82
C LEU A 99 0.95 4.23 -11.64
N ALA A 100 2.21 3.78 -11.79
CA ALA A 100 2.60 2.42 -11.46
C ALA A 100 2.38 2.12 -9.95
N GLY A 101 2.70 3.08 -9.08
CA GLY A 101 2.38 3.01 -7.64
C GLY A 101 0.88 2.86 -7.38
N ALA A 102 0.04 3.63 -8.09
CA ALA A 102 -1.43 3.49 -8.00
C ALA A 102 -1.89 2.09 -8.41
N ALA A 103 -1.32 1.54 -9.49
CA ALA A 103 -1.64 0.20 -9.95
C ALA A 103 -1.26 -0.88 -8.91
N LEU A 104 -0.11 -0.75 -8.25
CA LEU A 104 0.29 -1.65 -7.17
C LEU A 104 -0.64 -1.54 -5.95
N ALA A 105 -1.11 -0.34 -5.63
CA ALA A 105 -2.05 -0.13 -4.52
C ALA A 105 -3.46 -0.75 -4.78
N LEU A 106 -3.78 -1.15 -6.02
CA LEU A 106 -4.99 -1.92 -6.31
C LEU A 106 -4.91 -3.38 -5.84
N ILE A 107 -3.71 -3.94 -5.68
CA ILE A 107 -3.51 -5.34 -5.27
C ILE A 107 -4.18 -5.66 -3.92
N PRO A 108 -3.91 -4.91 -2.82
CA PRO A 108 -4.57 -5.17 -1.54
C PRO A 108 -6.09 -5.00 -1.60
N LEU A 109 -6.58 -4.03 -2.39
CA LEU A 109 -8.01 -3.81 -2.57
C LEU A 109 -8.67 -4.98 -3.30
N ALA A 110 -8.07 -5.45 -4.39
CA ALA A 110 -8.53 -6.62 -5.15
C ALA A 110 -8.52 -7.89 -4.28
N ALA A 111 -7.45 -8.11 -3.51
CA ALA A 111 -7.35 -9.25 -2.59
C ALA A 111 -8.47 -9.23 -1.54
N LEU A 112 -8.75 -8.06 -0.95
CA LEU A 112 -9.85 -7.90 0.01
C LEU A 112 -11.21 -8.20 -0.62
N LEU A 113 -11.48 -7.66 -1.81
CA LEU A 113 -12.72 -7.91 -2.54
C LEU A 113 -12.89 -9.40 -2.89
N MET A 114 -11.81 -10.07 -3.32
CA MET A 114 -11.83 -11.51 -3.57
C MET A 114 -12.15 -12.32 -2.31
N LEU A 115 -11.58 -11.95 -1.16
CA LEU A 115 -11.85 -12.58 0.14
C LEU A 115 -13.31 -12.42 0.57
N ILE A 116 -13.90 -11.25 0.38
CA ILE A 116 -15.32 -10.99 0.69
C ILE A 116 -16.21 -11.86 -0.21
N ARG A 117 -15.98 -11.84 -1.53
CA ARG A 117 -16.75 -12.61 -2.50
C ARG A 117 -16.64 -14.13 -2.30
N ARG A 118 -15.50 -14.63 -1.81
CA ARG A 118 -15.32 -16.06 -1.47
C ARG A 118 -16.17 -16.46 -0.27
N ARG A 119 -16.29 -15.59 0.73
CA ARG A 119 -17.11 -15.85 1.93
C ARG A 119 -18.60 -15.86 1.63
N GLU A 120 -19.06 -14.94 0.78
CA GLU A 120 -20.47 -14.91 0.34
C GLU A 120 -20.86 -16.17 -0.42
N ARG A 121 -20.00 -16.66 -1.33
CA ARG A 121 -20.25 -17.90 -2.07
C ARG A 121 -20.24 -19.16 -1.20
N ALA A 122 -19.51 -19.15 -0.09
CA ALA A 122 -19.46 -20.30 0.83
C ALA A 122 -20.65 -20.32 1.82
N ALA A 123 -21.44 -19.24 1.88
CA ALA A 123 -22.61 -19.10 2.75
C ALA A 123 -23.95 -19.35 2.01
N VAL A 124 -23.90 -19.63 0.71
CA VAL A 124 -25.02 -19.97 -0.18
C VAL A 124 -24.93 -21.46 -0.51
#